data_AF-A0A3C0B5A9-F1
#
_entry.id   AF-A0A3C0B5A9-F1
#
_cell.length_a   1.000
_cell.length_b   1.000
_cell.length_c   1.000
_cell.angle_alpha   90.00
_cell.angle_beta   90.00
_cell.angle_gamma   90.00
#
_symmetry.space_group_name_H-M   'P 1'
#
loop_
_entity.id
_entity.type
_entity.pdbx_description
1 polymer ?
#
loop_
_entity_poly.entity_id
_entity_poly.type
_entity_poly.pdbx_seq_one_letter_code
_entity_poly.pdbx_strand_id
1 'polypeptide(L)'
;MPERHLHIVAFDIPYPPNYGGVIDVFYKLKALCQQGIKIHLHCFEYPGRERAPELEDYCMEVLYYPRLTGLKSALSPIPYIVKSRRSPALISRLL
;
A
#
# COMPACT_ATOMS: atom_id res chain seq x y z
N MET A 1 -22.55 -16.17 4.84
CA MET A 1 -22.30 -14.94 4.04
C MET A 1 -20.95 -15.08 3.37
N PRO A 2 -20.75 -14.58 2.13
CA PRO A 2 -19.44 -14.63 1.50
C PRO A 2 -18.41 -13.86 2.34
N GLU A 3 -17.16 -14.32 2.33
CA GLU A 3 -16.08 -13.64 3.04
C GLU A 3 -15.87 -12.25 2.41
N ARG A 4 -15.77 -11.23 3.27
CA ARG A 4 -15.61 -9.83 2.82
C ARG A 4 -14.14 -9.51 2.72
N HIS A 5 -13.63 -9.52 1.49
CA HIS A 5 -12.26 -9.13 1.17
C HIS A 5 -12.22 -7.68 0.69
N LEU A 6 -11.19 -6.95 1.11
CA LEU A 6 -10.94 -5.58 0.69
C LEU A 6 -9.48 -5.41 0.29
N HIS A 7 -9.25 -4.92 -0.92
CA HIS A 7 -7.94 -4.48 -1.36
C HIS A 7 -7.72 -3.02 -0.97
N ILE A 8 -6.65 -2.73 -0.25
CA ILE A 8 -6.26 -1.36 0.12
C ILE A 8 -4.95 -1.02 -0.57
N VAL A 9 -4.95 0.04 -1.38
CA VAL A 9 -3.76 0.54 -2.05
C VAL A 9 -3.23 1.76 -1.31
N ALA A 10 -2.04 1.60 -0.72
CA ALA A 10 -1.34 2.60 0.05
C ALA A 10 -0.14 3.15 -0.73
N PHE A 11 0.04 4.46 -0.63
CA PHE A 11 1.09 5.19 -1.35
C PHE A 11 2.49 5.01 -0.74
N ASP A 12 2.55 4.46 0.48
CA ASP A 12 3.74 4.18 1.29
C ASP A 12 3.44 2.98 2.20
N ILE A 13 4.45 2.48 2.92
CA ILE A 13 4.30 1.42 3.93
C ILE A 13 3.68 2.04 5.20
N PRO A 14 2.49 1.62 5.65
CA PRO A 14 1.78 2.27 6.75
C PRO A 14 2.32 1.87 8.14
N TYR A 15 3.63 1.74 8.29
CA TYR A 15 4.29 1.43 9.55
C TYR A 15 5.74 1.95 9.60
N PRO A 16 6.23 2.46 10.74
CA PRO A 16 5.44 2.84 11.92
C PRO A 16 4.48 4.00 11.59
N PRO A 17 3.29 4.10 12.21
CA PRO A 17 2.34 5.17 11.93
C PRO A 17 2.82 6.51 12.53
N ASN A 18 3.83 7.13 11.90
CA ASN A 18 4.59 8.26 12.46
C ASN A 18 4.41 9.57 11.70
N TYR A 19 3.63 9.60 10.61
CA TYR A 19 3.29 10.85 9.94
C TYR A 19 1.97 10.77 9.17
N GLY A 20 1.33 11.94 9.05
CA GLY A 20 0.23 12.27 8.13
C GLY A 20 -0.59 11.10 7.58
N GLY A 21 -0.50 10.88 6.27
CA GLY A 21 -1.35 9.91 5.57
C GLY A 21 -1.09 8.44 5.93
N VAL A 22 0.09 8.09 6.43
CA VAL A 22 0.40 6.70 6.85
C VAL A 22 -0.32 6.36 8.17
N ILE A 23 -0.47 7.33 9.08
CA ILE A 23 -1.26 7.15 10.31
C ILE A 23 -2.71 6.78 9.96
N ASP A 24 -3.33 7.54 9.05
CA ASP A 24 -4.72 7.30 8.63
C ASP A 24 -4.90 5.92 7.99
N VAL A 25 -4.00 5.51 7.09
CA VAL A 25 -4.04 4.17 6.52
C VAL A 25 -3.90 3.10 7.61
N PHE A 26 -2.90 3.19 8.49
CA PHE A 26 -2.66 2.20 9.54
C PHE A 26 -3.89 1.98 10.44
N TYR A 27 -4.48 3.07 10.94
CA TYR A 27 -5.64 2.95 11.83
C TYR A 27 -6.91 2.50 11.09
N LYS A 28 -7.03 2.76 9.78
CA LYS A 28 -8.08 2.13 8.96
C LYS A 28 -7.89 0.62 8.86
N LEU A 29 -6.67 0.13 8.64
CA LEU A 29 -6.40 -1.32 8.62
C LEU A 29 -6.83 -1.96 9.94
N LYS A 30 -6.40 -1.38 11.06
CA LYS A 30 -6.77 -1.86 12.39
C LYS A 30 -8.28 -1.88 12.60
N ALA A 31 -8.98 -0.78 12.27
CA ALA A 31 -10.43 -0.69 12.45
C ALA A 31 -11.19 -1.69 11.57
N LEU A 32 -10.80 -1.85 10.30
CA LEU A 32 -11.44 -2.77 9.36
C LEU A 32 -11.20 -4.24 9.75
N CYS A 33 -9.98 -4.58 10.16
CA CYS A 33 -9.66 -5.90 10.69
C CYS A 33 -10.50 -6.24 11.92
N GLN A 34 -10.70 -5.29 12.84
CA GLN A 34 -11.57 -5.48 14.02
C GLN A 34 -13.04 -5.75 13.65
N GLN A 35 -13.48 -5.34 12.47
CA GLN A 35 -14.81 -5.66 11.93
C GLN A 35 -14.86 -7.00 11.18
N GLY A 36 -13.77 -7.78 11.21
CA GLY A 36 -13.67 -9.07 10.53
C GLY A 36 -13.52 -8.97 9.01
N ILE A 37 -13.08 -7.82 8.49
CA ILE A 37 -12.80 -7.64 7.06
C ILE A 37 -11.41 -8.21 6.77
N LYS A 38 -11.32 -9.05 5.73
CA LYS A 38 -10.05 -9.62 5.27
C LYS A 38 -9.36 -8.63 4.33
N ILE A 39 -8.20 -8.13 4.73
CA ILE A 39 -7.53 -7.05 4.00
C ILE A 39 -6.35 -7.58 3.20
N HIS A 40 -6.29 -7.22 1.92
CA HIS A 40 -5.12 -7.41 1.06
C HIS A 40 -4.46 -6.05 0.85
N LEU A 41 -3.34 -5.82 1.52
CA LEU A 41 -2.67 -4.52 1.52
C LEU A 41 -1.65 -4.44 0.39
N HIS A 42 -1.68 -3.35 -0.35
CA HIS A 42 -0.76 -3.05 -1.46
C HIS A 42 0.01 -1.77 -1.15
N CYS A 43 1.31 -1.85 -0.90
CA CYS A 43 2.14 -0.71 -0.50
C CYS A 43 3.24 -0.40 -1.52
N PHE A 44 3.47 0.87 -1.81
CA PHE A 44 4.65 1.30 -2.55
C PHE A 44 5.84 1.54 -1.61
N GLU A 45 7.00 0.98 -1.93
CA GLU A 45 8.23 1.12 -1.14
C GLU A 45 8.83 2.52 -1.30
N TYR A 46 9.28 3.09 -0.19
CA TYR A 46 9.93 4.39 -0.12
C TYR A 46 11.26 4.26 0.64
N PRO A 47 12.33 4.96 0.23
CA PRO A 47 13.58 4.97 0.98
C PRO A 47 13.36 5.39 2.43
N GLY A 48 13.97 4.66 3.37
CA GLY A 48 13.83 4.90 4.80
C GLY A 48 12.61 4.25 5.45
N ARG A 49 11.84 3.43 4.70
CA ARG A 49 10.79 2.58 5.26
C ARG A 49 11.02 1.13 4.89
N GLU A 50 11.19 0.31 5.91
CA GLU A 50 11.35 -1.12 5.76
C GLU A 50 9.98 -1.79 5.66
N ARG A 51 9.98 -3.01 5.10
CA ARG A 51 8.80 -3.87 5.14
C ARG A 51 8.48 -4.19 6.60
N ALA A 52 7.21 -4.20 6.94
CA ALA A 52 6.75 -4.25 8.31
C ALA A 52 5.89 -5.50 8.53
N PRO A 53 6.45 -6.56 9.15
CA PRO A 53 5.69 -7.75 9.54
C PRO A 53 4.51 -7.42 10.46
N GLU A 54 4.56 -6.31 11.21
CA GLU A 54 3.47 -5.83 12.07
C GLU A 54 2.17 -5.53 11.31
N LEU A 55 2.25 -5.34 10.00
CA LEU A 55 1.05 -5.15 9.16
C LEU A 55 0.31 -6.47 8.90
N GLU A 56 0.98 -7.62 9.05
CA GLU A 56 0.40 -8.96 8.88
C GLU A 56 -0.58 -9.29 10.01
N ASP A 57 -0.47 -8.63 11.18
CA ASP A 57 -1.46 -8.73 12.27
C ASP A 57 -2.84 -8.20 11.87
N TYR A 58 -2.92 -7.36 10.83
CA TYR A 58 -4.16 -6.71 10.38
C TYR A 58 -4.57 -7.08 8.95
N CYS A 59 -3.69 -7.77 8.20
CA CYS A 59 -3.86 -8.03 6.78
C CYS A 59 -3.65 -9.52 6.47
N MET A 60 -4.46 -10.06 5.56
CA MET A 60 -4.28 -11.42 5.02
C MET A 60 -2.99 -11.53 4.21
N GLU A 61 -2.66 -10.48 3.46
CA GLU A 61 -1.39 -10.37 2.74
C GLU A 61 -0.94 -8.91 2.70
N VAL A 62 0.37 -8.70 2.67
CA VAL A 62 0.99 -7.40 2.45
C VAL A 62 1.93 -7.49 1.26
N LEU A 63 1.60 -6.76 0.20
CA LEU A 63 2.27 -6.80 -1.08
C LEU A 63 3.01 -5.49 -1.32
N TYR A 64 4.30 -5.60 -1.56
CA TYR A 64 5.19 -4.46 -1.70
C TYR A 64 5.58 -4.24 -3.16
N TYR A 65 5.54 -2.97 -3.59
CA TYR A 65 5.84 -2.56 -4.95
C TYR A 65 6.94 -1.50 -4.96
N PRO A 66 8.06 -1.72 -5.67
CA PRO A 66 9.07 -0.69 -5.81
C PRO A 66 8.54 0.48 -6.62
N ARG A 67 8.98 1.69 -6.30
CA ARG A 67 8.72 2.86 -7.14
C ARG A 67 9.63 2.86 -8.35
N LEU A 68 9.06 3.18 -9.51
CA LEU A 68 9.81 3.38 -10.75
C LEU A 68 10.35 4.81 -10.79
N THR A 69 11.49 5.03 -10.15
CA THR A 69 12.15 6.35 -10.04
C THR A 69 13.06 6.65 -11.25
N GLY A 70 13.59 7.88 -11.30
CA GLY A 70 14.55 8.30 -12.32
C GLY A 70 13.95 9.10 -13.48
N LEU A 71 14.81 9.47 -14.45
CA LEU A 71 14.49 10.42 -15.52
C LEU A 71 13.27 10.00 -16.37
N LYS A 72 13.10 8.70 -16.61
CA LYS A 72 11.94 8.17 -17.36
C LYS A 72 10.60 8.52 -16.70
N SER A 73 10.56 8.65 -15.38
CA SER A 73 9.36 9.08 -14.66
C SER A 73 9.29 10.61 -14.50
N ALA A 74 10.43 11.31 -14.49
CA ALA A 74 10.51 12.77 -14.34
C ALA A 74 10.16 13.54 -15.62
N LEU A 75 10.48 12.99 -16.80
CA LEU A 75 10.18 13.59 -18.11
C LEU A 75 8.75 13.29 -18.59
N SER A 76 7.89 12.75 -17.72
CA SER A 76 6.51 12.45 -18.05
C SER A 76 5.62 13.70 -17.87
N PRO A 77 4.61 13.92 -18.71
CA PRO A 77 3.59 14.95 -18.45
C PRO A 77 2.72 14.60 -17.23
N ILE A 78 2.74 13.36 -16.76
CA ILE A 78 2.06 12.92 -15.54
C ILE A 78 2.93 13.29 -14.33
N PRO A 79 2.37 13.85 -13.24
CA PRO A 79 3.12 14.19 -12.05
C PRO A 79 4.00 13.03 -11.57
N TYR A 80 5.25 13.31 -11.22
CA TYR A 80 6.27 12.30 -10.90
C TYR A 80 5.80 11.27 -9.87
N ILE A 81 5.11 11.73 -8.82
CA ILE A 81 4.64 10.86 -7.74
C ILE A 81 3.56 9.88 -8.19
N VAL A 82 2.74 10.28 -9.16
CA VAL A 82 1.73 9.43 -9.80
C VAL A 82 2.43 8.47 -10.76
N LYS A 83 3.28 8.99 -11.65
CA LYS A 83 3.96 8.19 -12.68
C LYS A 83 4.87 7.12 -12.09
N SER A 84 5.57 7.43 -11.01
CA SER A 84 6.50 6.51 -10.35
C SER A 84 5.81 5.39 -9.56
N ARG A 85 4.52 5.55 -9.20
CA ARG A 85 3.71 4.55 -8.48
C ARG A 85 2.83 3.75 -9.44
N ARG A 86 3.45 3.16 -10.46
CA ARG A 86 2.79 2.26 -11.41
C ARG A 86 3.36 0.86 -11.29
N SER A 87 2.50 -0.15 -11.30
CA SER A 87 2.90 -1.55 -11.18
C SER A 87 1.94 -2.44 -11.95
N PRO A 88 2.37 -3.11 -13.04
CA PRO A 88 1.54 -4.12 -13.71
C PRO A 88 1.15 -5.26 -12.77
N ALA A 89 2.04 -5.62 -11.84
CA ALA A 89 1.79 -6.65 -10.83
C ALA A 89 0.73 -6.23 -9.80
N LEU A 90 0.55 -4.92 -9.56
CA LEU A 90 -0.57 -4.42 -8.75
C LEU A 90 -1.87 -4.60 -9.51
N ILE A 91 -1.93 -4.15 -10.76
CA ILE A 91 -3.14 -4.25 -11.59
C ILE A 91 -3.59 -5.71 -11.74
N SER A 92 -2.65 -6.63 -12.00
CA SER A 92 -2.96 -8.06 -12.12
C SER A 92 -3.50 -8.71 -10.85
N ARG A 93 -3.31 -8.10 -9.66
CA ARG A 93 -3.82 -8.63 -8.39
C ARG A 93 -5.14 -8.00 -7.96
N LEU A 94 -5.54 -6.91 -8.60
CA LEU A 94 -6.81 -6.22 -8.34
C LEU A 94 -7.95 -6.71 -9.24
N LEU A 95 -7.63 -7.46 -10.30
CA LEU A 95 -8.55 -8.02 -11.30
C LEU A 95 -8.76 -9.51 -11.07
#